data_AF-A0A812LM47-F1
#
_entry.id   AF-A0A812LM47-F1
#
_cell.length_a   1.000
_cell.length_b   1.000
_cell.length_c   1.000
_cell.angle_alpha   90.00
_cell.angle_beta   90.00
_cell.angle_gamma   90.00
#
_symmetry.space_group_name_H-M   'P 1'
#
loop_
_entity.id
_entity.type
_entity.pdbx_description
1 polymer ?
#
loop_
_entity_poly.entity_id
_entity_poly.type
_entity_poly.pdbx_seq_one_letter_code
_entity_poly.pdbx_strand_id
1 'polypeptide(L)'
;MARGNRSRGSQQRALRYRAAGRLGGHSPDLLTALEALQHCEDVRGHLADLLTGIRTTPKLAWRLAAADGVLRIAAVAAKDAGDFPIQLYALHVLAALIRQHHVSDGSSVTFAGHLSPDATAAAAAVASEAATRFPEAEIQQQVCKVFASLSACGELAATTAQAGAAEAANAAFALDQRGAAGKRLVMSALKASHALGEAGIESTDVDDLLAVLRRNLHSPEVQAMAFKAVHGRLLQKGDRISQGARNHVLTAVLAGVEEHSSHLELQLAASKLLADILPSARPGAARDPLAAKAAAAVLRACIRFGQRNAVSEKLQEAFVRISESLPAEAFADVLESQQADSELGHWVEAAGMSRRSPSLQKSLFQYANRLVCRGFGQALAKHGAAQIIVEAMRLSPLDAGLQRVSCEVLAALARCDLDGIIHAGGLDATIHALRRHQPYAWVCTAALQTLLVLCVQKEQAISNLTELWNLTMDTLRQHPKSQNIVKMANDMLLFLSKYEAKRVGREDCGHHVQTRSAWGTRSLAEHTPPLCLGFCLHEPDDGYIHL
;
A
#
# COMPACT_ATOMS: atom_id res chain seq x y z
N MET A 1 15.21 -63.25 -26.00
CA MET A 1 14.40 -62.41 -26.91
C MET A 1 12.96 -62.25 -26.37
N ALA A 2 12.76 -61.42 -25.33
CA ALA A 2 11.42 -61.11 -24.81
C ALA A 2 11.37 -59.75 -24.08
N ARG A 3 12.03 -58.73 -24.65
CA ARG A 3 11.90 -57.32 -24.25
C ARG A 3 11.87 -56.48 -25.53
N GLY A 4 10.68 -56.21 -26.05
CA GLY A 4 10.54 -55.47 -27.32
C GLY A 4 9.17 -54.85 -27.63
N ASN A 5 8.07 -55.35 -27.07
CA ASN A 5 6.72 -54.93 -27.52
C ASN A 5 5.94 -53.98 -26.59
N ARG A 6 6.41 -53.65 -25.39
CA ARG A 6 5.65 -52.75 -24.49
C ARG A 6 5.73 -51.26 -24.87
N SER A 7 6.77 -50.81 -25.60
CA SER A 7 6.94 -49.38 -25.90
C SER A 7 6.19 -48.88 -27.15
N ARG A 8 5.76 -49.77 -28.06
CA ARG A 8 5.01 -49.37 -29.27
C ARG A 8 3.53 -49.09 -28.99
N GLY A 9 2.96 -49.77 -27.99
CA GLY A 9 1.56 -49.60 -27.61
C GLY A 9 1.27 -48.25 -26.94
N SER A 10 2.15 -47.77 -26.06
CA SER A 10 1.99 -46.47 -25.40
C SER A 10 2.17 -45.31 -26.37
N GLN A 11 3.11 -45.39 -27.33
CA GLN A 11 3.29 -44.37 -28.37
C GLN A 11 2.11 -44.30 -29.34
N GLN A 12 1.51 -45.45 -29.72
CA GLN A 12 0.30 -45.45 -30.56
C GLN A 12 -0.94 -44.90 -29.84
N ARG A 13 -1.08 -45.12 -28.53
CA ARG A 13 -2.20 -44.55 -27.72
C ARG A 13 -2.06 -43.04 -27.52
N ALA A 14 -0.87 -42.54 -27.19
CA ALA A 14 -0.61 -41.11 -27.09
C ALA A 14 -0.84 -40.38 -28.43
N LEU A 15 -0.56 -41.04 -29.57
CA LEU A 15 -0.88 -40.54 -30.90
C LEU A 15 -2.39 -40.53 -31.20
N ARG A 16 -3.16 -41.50 -30.71
CA ARG A 16 -4.63 -41.50 -30.82
C ARG A 16 -5.28 -40.36 -30.03
N TYR A 17 -4.79 -40.06 -28.82
CA TYR A 17 -5.28 -38.90 -28.06
C TYR A 17 -4.88 -37.56 -28.69
N ARG A 18 -3.68 -37.46 -29.29
CA ARG A 18 -3.28 -36.29 -30.08
C ARG A 18 -4.09 -36.12 -31.38
N ALA A 19 -4.57 -37.21 -31.98
CA ALA A 19 -5.45 -37.16 -33.13
C ALA A 19 -6.89 -36.77 -32.74
N ALA A 20 -7.40 -37.27 -31.60
CA ALA A 20 -8.70 -36.89 -31.05
C ALA A 20 -8.75 -35.40 -30.66
N GLY A 21 -7.64 -34.81 -30.19
CA GLY A 21 -7.54 -33.38 -29.93
C GLY A 21 -7.58 -32.47 -31.19
N ARG A 22 -7.34 -33.03 -32.39
CA ARG A 22 -7.46 -32.30 -33.67
C ARG A 22 -8.81 -32.51 -34.36
N LEU A 23 -9.55 -33.55 -33.98
CA LEU A 23 -10.89 -33.83 -34.51
C LEU A 23 -11.92 -33.18 -33.58
N GLY A 24 -12.29 -31.94 -33.88
CA GLY A 24 -13.45 -31.33 -33.26
C GLY A 24 -14.68 -32.19 -33.53
N GLY A 25 -15.27 -32.81 -32.49
CA GLY A 25 -16.68 -33.23 -32.57
C GLY A 25 -17.14 -34.52 -31.90
N HIS A 26 -16.29 -35.42 -31.40
CA HIS A 26 -16.79 -36.69 -30.84
C HIS A 26 -16.49 -36.86 -29.34
N SER A 27 -17.53 -36.64 -28.54
CA SER A 27 -17.64 -36.83 -27.08
C SER A 27 -17.65 -38.27 -26.52
N PRO A 28 -17.94 -39.37 -27.28
CA PRO A 28 -18.10 -40.70 -26.67
C PRO A 28 -16.78 -41.25 -26.08
N ASP A 29 -15.65 -41.01 -26.74
CA ASP A 29 -14.38 -41.67 -26.41
C ASP A 29 -13.81 -41.30 -25.03
N LEU A 30 -14.24 -40.18 -24.44
CA LEU A 30 -13.73 -39.69 -23.15
C LEU A 30 -14.47 -40.27 -21.95
N LEU A 31 -15.79 -40.40 -22.05
CA LEU A 31 -16.58 -41.13 -21.06
C LEU A 31 -16.18 -42.60 -21.06
N THR A 32 -16.00 -43.19 -22.24
CA THR A 32 -15.49 -44.56 -22.37
C THR A 32 -14.08 -44.71 -21.79
N ALA A 33 -13.20 -43.71 -21.93
CA ALA A 33 -11.89 -43.72 -21.28
C ALA A 33 -11.98 -43.63 -19.75
N LEU A 34 -12.93 -42.86 -19.20
CA LEU A 34 -13.19 -42.78 -17.76
C LEU A 34 -13.82 -44.08 -17.21
N GLU A 35 -14.66 -44.76 -17.98
CA GLU A 35 -15.22 -46.08 -17.63
C GLU A 35 -14.16 -47.17 -17.68
N ALA A 36 -13.30 -47.13 -18.71
CA ALA A 36 -12.18 -48.04 -18.84
C ALA A 36 -11.19 -47.91 -17.67
N LEU A 37 -11.02 -46.72 -17.09
CA LEU A 37 -10.17 -46.51 -15.91
C LEU A 37 -10.59 -47.35 -14.69
N GLN A 38 -11.87 -47.73 -14.55
CA GLN A 38 -12.33 -48.56 -13.43
C GLN A 38 -11.98 -50.05 -13.57
N HIS A 39 -11.71 -50.49 -14.80
CA HIS A 39 -11.54 -51.90 -15.18
C HIS A 39 -10.18 -52.20 -15.83
N CYS A 40 -9.32 -51.20 -16.06
CA CYS A 40 -8.04 -51.37 -16.74
C CYS A 40 -6.92 -51.78 -15.76
N GLU A 41 -6.04 -52.68 -16.20
CA GLU A 41 -4.82 -53.04 -15.46
C GLU A 41 -3.74 -51.93 -15.51
N ASP A 42 -3.80 -51.02 -16.50
CA ASP A 42 -2.87 -49.89 -16.67
C ASP A 42 -3.52 -48.54 -16.33
N VAL A 43 -4.10 -48.45 -15.13
CA VAL A 43 -4.72 -47.22 -14.59
C VAL A 43 -3.75 -46.03 -14.66
N ARG A 44 -2.47 -46.27 -14.34
CA ARG A 44 -1.43 -45.24 -14.33
C ARG A 44 -1.20 -44.61 -15.69
N GLY A 45 -1.05 -45.40 -16.75
CA GLY A 45 -0.86 -44.89 -18.10
C GLY A 45 -2.03 -43.99 -18.54
N HIS A 46 -3.25 -44.40 -18.23
CA HIS A 46 -4.45 -43.64 -18.58
C HIS A 46 -4.62 -42.35 -17.79
N LEU A 47 -4.30 -42.33 -16.48
CA LEU A 47 -4.32 -41.09 -15.70
C LEU A 47 -3.27 -40.08 -16.20
N ALA A 48 -2.09 -40.55 -16.61
CA ALA A 48 -1.04 -39.70 -17.18
C ALA A 48 -1.44 -39.10 -18.55
N ASP A 49 -2.05 -39.91 -19.42
CA ASP A 49 -2.62 -39.45 -20.70
C ASP A 49 -3.72 -38.41 -20.48
N LEU A 50 -4.62 -38.66 -19.52
CA LEU A 50 -5.71 -37.75 -19.15
C LEU A 50 -5.18 -36.40 -18.65
N LEU A 51 -4.19 -36.43 -17.74
CA LEU A 51 -3.54 -35.23 -17.23
C LEU A 51 -2.90 -34.40 -18.36
N THR A 52 -2.26 -35.07 -19.32
CA THR A 52 -1.65 -34.44 -20.49
C THR A 52 -2.72 -33.80 -21.39
N GLY A 53 -3.83 -34.50 -21.60
CA GLY A 53 -4.99 -33.98 -22.33
C GLY A 53 -5.59 -32.73 -21.67
N ILE A 54 -5.81 -32.77 -20.36
CA ILE A 54 -6.35 -31.65 -19.58
C ILE A 54 -5.45 -30.41 -19.68
N ARG A 55 -4.13 -30.59 -19.57
CA ARG A 55 -3.16 -29.48 -19.65
C ARG A 55 -3.09 -28.86 -21.05
N THR A 56 -3.28 -29.64 -22.09
CA THR A 56 -3.20 -29.16 -23.49
C THR A 56 -4.52 -28.60 -23.99
N THR A 57 -5.66 -29.03 -23.43
CA THR A 57 -6.99 -28.67 -23.92
C THR A 57 -7.91 -28.29 -22.75
N PRO A 58 -8.00 -27.01 -22.35
CA PRO A 58 -8.87 -26.56 -21.24
C PRO A 58 -10.34 -26.97 -21.38
N LYS A 59 -10.89 -26.95 -22.61
CA LYS A 59 -12.25 -27.41 -22.92
C LYS A 59 -12.49 -28.88 -22.53
N LEU A 60 -11.44 -29.70 -22.54
CA LEU A 60 -11.50 -31.09 -22.13
C LEU A 60 -11.76 -31.21 -20.63
N ALA A 61 -11.06 -30.42 -19.82
CA ALA A 61 -11.20 -30.41 -18.38
C ALA A 61 -12.64 -30.06 -17.96
N TRP A 62 -13.21 -29.04 -18.63
CA TRP A 62 -14.59 -28.63 -18.41
C TRP A 62 -15.60 -29.73 -18.75
N ARG A 63 -15.46 -30.37 -19.92
CA ARG A 63 -16.33 -31.51 -20.31
C ARG A 63 -16.24 -32.69 -19.35
N LEU A 64 -15.03 -32.99 -18.87
CA LEU A 64 -14.82 -34.06 -17.90
C LEU A 64 -15.43 -33.72 -16.55
N ALA A 65 -15.26 -32.49 -16.06
CA ALA A 65 -15.89 -32.03 -14.83
C ALA A 65 -17.42 -32.10 -14.91
N ALA A 66 -18.00 -31.69 -16.05
CA ALA A 66 -19.45 -31.76 -16.30
C ALA A 66 -20.00 -33.19 -16.44
N ALA A 67 -19.13 -34.18 -16.72
CA ALA A 67 -19.49 -35.59 -16.90
C ALA A 67 -19.14 -36.46 -15.68
N ASP A 68 -19.24 -35.90 -14.47
CA ASP A 68 -18.88 -36.56 -13.21
C ASP A 68 -17.43 -37.05 -13.14
N GLY A 69 -16.53 -36.46 -13.94
CA GLY A 69 -15.13 -36.88 -14.02
C GLY A 69 -14.43 -36.78 -12.67
N VAL A 70 -14.79 -35.82 -11.82
CA VAL A 70 -14.26 -35.70 -10.46
C VAL A 70 -14.62 -36.92 -9.60
N LEU A 71 -15.91 -37.33 -9.60
CA LEU A 71 -16.37 -38.51 -8.86
C LEU A 71 -15.71 -39.79 -9.36
N ARG A 72 -15.59 -39.94 -10.68
CA ARG A 72 -14.98 -41.13 -11.29
C ARG A 72 -13.49 -41.24 -10.97
N ILE A 73 -12.75 -40.13 -11.03
CA ILE A 73 -11.34 -40.09 -10.64
C ILE A 73 -11.17 -40.33 -9.14
N ALA A 74 -12.06 -39.78 -8.31
CA ALA A 74 -12.03 -40.03 -6.88
C ALA A 74 -12.31 -41.50 -6.53
N ALA A 75 -13.23 -42.16 -7.23
CA ALA A 75 -13.51 -43.59 -7.07
C ALA A 75 -12.30 -44.47 -7.45
N VAL A 76 -11.59 -44.12 -8.52
CA VAL A 76 -10.34 -44.81 -8.91
C VAL A 76 -9.28 -44.66 -7.83
N ALA A 77 -9.09 -43.45 -7.30
CA ALA A 77 -8.16 -43.22 -6.19
C ALA A 77 -8.56 -43.97 -4.92
N ALA A 78 -9.86 -44.03 -4.58
CA ALA A 78 -10.33 -44.74 -3.39
C ALA A 78 -10.11 -46.26 -3.49
N LYS A 79 -10.26 -46.85 -4.69
CA LYS A 79 -10.02 -48.28 -4.94
C LYS A 79 -8.56 -48.67 -4.70
N ASP A 80 -7.64 -47.82 -5.11
CA ASP A 80 -6.19 -48.05 -5.05
C ASP A 80 -5.51 -47.09 -4.06
N ALA A 81 -6.10 -46.93 -2.88
CA ALA A 81 -5.66 -45.97 -1.85
C ALA A 81 -4.23 -46.19 -1.33
N GLY A 82 -3.67 -47.39 -1.51
CA GLY A 82 -2.29 -47.74 -1.13
C GLY A 82 -1.23 -47.54 -2.22
N ASP A 83 -1.62 -47.26 -3.48
CA ASP A 83 -0.69 -47.13 -4.60
C ASP A 83 -0.25 -45.66 -4.77
N PHE A 84 1.00 -45.39 -4.37
CA PHE A 84 1.59 -44.04 -4.42
C PHE A 84 1.49 -43.39 -5.82
N PRO A 85 1.94 -44.03 -6.92
CA PRO A 85 1.77 -43.47 -8.25
C PRO A 85 0.31 -43.14 -8.61
N ILE A 86 -0.64 -44.04 -8.35
CA ILE A 86 -2.05 -43.83 -8.69
C ILE A 86 -2.60 -42.61 -7.92
N GLN A 87 -2.34 -42.51 -6.62
CA GLN A 87 -2.75 -41.35 -5.82
C GLN A 87 -2.17 -40.04 -6.36
N LEU A 88 -0.88 -40.02 -6.67
CA LEU A 88 -0.22 -38.83 -7.18
C LEU A 88 -0.84 -38.35 -8.51
N TYR A 89 -1.09 -39.26 -9.45
CA TYR A 89 -1.72 -38.92 -10.72
C TYR A 89 -3.19 -38.50 -10.54
N ALA A 90 -3.94 -39.19 -9.68
CA ALA A 90 -5.32 -38.84 -9.37
C ALA A 90 -5.43 -37.42 -8.80
N LEU A 91 -4.60 -37.06 -7.80
CA LEU A 91 -4.56 -35.71 -7.24
C LEU A 91 -4.19 -34.65 -8.27
N HIS A 92 -3.26 -34.96 -9.17
CA HIS A 92 -2.91 -34.06 -10.28
C HIS A 92 -4.08 -33.80 -11.23
N VAL A 93 -4.84 -34.86 -11.58
CA VAL A 93 -6.02 -34.75 -12.44
C VAL A 93 -7.12 -33.96 -11.71
N LEU A 94 -7.41 -34.28 -10.45
CA LEU A 94 -8.41 -33.59 -9.64
C LEU A 94 -8.11 -32.09 -9.53
N ALA A 95 -6.89 -31.71 -9.15
CA ALA A 95 -6.50 -30.31 -9.04
C ALA A 95 -6.64 -29.55 -10.38
N ALA A 96 -6.38 -30.23 -11.51
CA ALA A 96 -6.51 -29.62 -12.83
C ALA A 96 -7.97 -29.48 -13.27
N LEU A 97 -8.82 -30.49 -13.02
CA LEU A 97 -10.25 -30.44 -13.32
C LEU A 97 -10.95 -29.33 -12.52
N ILE A 98 -10.72 -29.28 -11.21
CA ILE A 98 -11.33 -28.30 -10.31
C ILE A 98 -10.95 -26.87 -10.73
N ARG A 99 -9.65 -26.64 -11.00
CA ARG A 99 -9.16 -25.31 -11.40
C ARG A 99 -9.76 -24.83 -12.71
N GLN A 100 -9.81 -25.70 -13.72
CA GLN A 100 -10.32 -25.32 -15.04
C GLN A 100 -11.82 -25.06 -15.04
N HIS A 101 -12.56 -25.65 -14.10
CA HIS A 101 -13.98 -25.36 -13.90
C HIS A 101 -14.22 -23.90 -13.46
N HIS A 102 -13.31 -23.32 -12.69
CA HIS A 102 -13.46 -21.97 -12.13
C HIS A 102 -13.07 -20.82 -13.10
N VAL A 103 -12.14 -21.06 -14.03
CA VAL A 103 -11.59 -19.97 -14.88
C VAL A 103 -12.56 -19.52 -15.99
N SER A 104 -13.56 -20.34 -16.35
CA SER A 104 -14.49 -20.05 -17.45
C SER A 104 -15.59 -19.03 -17.14
N ASP A 105 -15.83 -18.68 -15.87
CA ASP A 105 -16.96 -17.83 -15.46
C ASP A 105 -16.71 -16.31 -15.62
N GLY A 106 -15.50 -15.91 -16.05
CA GLY A 106 -15.14 -14.50 -16.27
C GLY A 106 -15.62 -13.89 -17.60
N SER A 107 -16.16 -14.69 -18.52
CA SER A 107 -16.81 -14.20 -19.74
C SER A 107 -18.32 -14.35 -19.59
N SER A 108 -19.08 -13.32 -19.95
CA SER A 108 -20.50 -13.06 -19.66
C SER A 108 -21.54 -14.10 -20.16
N VAL A 109 -21.16 -15.36 -20.34
CA VAL A 109 -22.08 -16.46 -20.62
C VAL A 109 -22.36 -17.18 -19.31
N THR A 110 -23.49 -16.85 -18.70
CA THR A 110 -24.00 -17.36 -17.42
C THR A 110 -24.34 -18.86 -17.49
N PHE A 111 -23.33 -19.72 -17.44
CA PHE A 111 -23.50 -21.12 -17.04
C PHE A 111 -22.74 -21.34 -15.74
N ALA A 112 -23.41 -21.06 -14.61
CA ALA A 112 -22.91 -21.35 -13.28
C ALA A 112 -22.85 -22.88 -13.06
N GLY A 113 -21.81 -23.50 -13.60
CA GLY A 113 -21.43 -24.85 -13.21
C GLY A 113 -20.77 -24.77 -11.86
N HIS A 114 -21.48 -25.07 -10.78
CA HIS A 114 -20.83 -25.42 -9.52
C HIS A 114 -20.48 -26.91 -9.56
N LEU A 115 -19.33 -27.30 -9.01
CA LEU A 115 -19.07 -28.72 -8.76
C LEU A 115 -20.18 -29.26 -7.86
N SER A 116 -20.67 -30.47 -8.12
CA SER A 116 -21.67 -31.07 -7.24
C SER A 116 -21.10 -31.23 -5.82
N PRO A 117 -21.94 -31.16 -4.77
CA PRO A 117 -21.51 -31.42 -3.40
C PRO A 117 -20.79 -32.76 -3.25
N ASP A 118 -21.29 -33.79 -3.94
CA ASP A 118 -20.71 -35.13 -3.91
C ASP A 118 -19.32 -35.17 -4.57
N ALA A 119 -19.16 -34.52 -5.73
CA ALA A 119 -17.87 -34.42 -6.41
C ALA A 119 -16.83 -33.71 -5.52
N THR A 120 -17.27 -32.68 -4.81
CA THR A 120 -16.41 -31.93 -3.90
C THR A 120 -16.02 -32.79 -2.69
N ALA A 121 -16.99 -33.43 -2.04
CA ALA A 121 -16.75 -34.32 -0.91
C ALA A 121 -15.81 -35.48 -1.28
N ALA A 122 -15.99 -36.07 -2.46
CA ALA A 122 -15.13 -37.16 -2.95
C ALA A 122 -13.69 -36.69 -3.22
N ALA A 123 -13.52 -35.52 -3.85
CA ALA A 123 -12.19 -34.96 -4.08
C ALA A 123 -11.48 -34.60 -2.76
N ALA A 124 -12.20 -34.04 -1.79
CA ALA A 124 -11.68 -33.75 -0.46
C ALA A 124 -11.29 -35.03 0.28
N ALA A 125 -12.11 -36.08 0.24
CA ALA A 125 -11.83 -37.37 0.88
C ALA A 125 -10.55 -38.02 0.34
N VAL A 126 -10.36 -38.02 -0.98
CA VAL A 126 -9.13 -38.54 -1.61
C VAL A 126 -7.92 -37.72 -1.20
N ALA A 127 -8.03 -36.39 -1.16
CA ALA A 127 -6.94 -35.52 -0.73
C ALA A 127 -6.57 -35.75 0.75
N SER A 128 -7.55 -35.87 1.63
CA SER A 128 -7.33 -36.16 3.06
C SER A 128 -6.68 -37.52 3.28
N GLU A 129 -7.20 -38.57 2.63
CA GLU A 129 -6.64 -39.92 2.72
C GLU A 129 -5.21 -39.99 2.21
N ALA A 130 -4.92 -39.31 1.09
CA ALA A 130 -3.56 -39.23 0.59
C ALA A 130 -2.63 -38.44 1.53
N ALA A 131 -3.14 -37.40 2.20
CA ALA A 131 -2.39 -36.61 3.17
C ALA A 131 -1.95 -37.43 4.38
N THR A 132 -2.82 -38.32 4.88
CA THR A 132 -2.53 -39.16 6.06
C THR A 132 -1.62 -40.33 5.73
N ARG A 133 -1.79 -40.96 4.56
CA ARG A 133 -1.02 -42.14 4.15
C ARG A 133 0.38 -41.84 3.64
N PHE A 134 0.58 -40.73 2.94
CA PHE A 134 1.81 -40.50 2.18
C PHE A 134 2.54 -39.24 2.65
N PRO A 135 3.58 -39.37 3.50
CA PRO A 135 4.34 -38.22 3.99
C PRO A 135 5.25 -37.59 2.93
N GLU A 136 5.33 -38.14 1.71
CA GLU A 136 6.19 -37.61 0.66
C GLU A 136 5.76 -36.20 0.22
N ALA A 137 6.75 -35.30 0.12
CA ALA A 137 6.53 -33.91 -0.22
C ALA A 137 5.77 -33.69 -1.54
N GLU A 138 5.92 -34.60 -2.52
CA GLU A 138 5.24 -34.49 -3.81
C GLU A 138 3.73 -34.71 -3.71
N ILE A 139 3.29 -35.71 -2.93
CA ILE A 139 1.86 -35.96 -2.68
C ILE A 139 1.28 -34.83 -1.85
N GLN A 140 1.93 -34.45 -0.75
CA GLN A 140 1.49 -33.34 0.10
C GLN A 140 1.32 -32.04 -0.71
N GLN A 141 2.19 -31.81 -1.69
CA GLN A 141 2.09 -30.66 -2.58
C GLN A 141 0.83 -30.73 -3.46
N GLN A 142 0.48 -31.91 -4.00
CA GLN A 142 -0.73 -32.05 -4.80
C GLN A 142 -1.99 -31.98 -3.94
N VAL A 143 -1.99 -32.58 -2.76
CA VAL A 143 -3.06 -32.45 -1.77
C VAL A 143 -3.36 -30.98 -1.49
N CYS A 144 -2.33 -30.17 -1.17
CA CYS A 144 -2.49 -28.74 -0.96
C CYS A 144 -3.08 -28.01 -2.18
N LYS A 145 -2.70 -28.41 -3.41
CA LYS A 145 -3.26 -27.83 -4.65
C LYS A 145 -4.72 -28.20 -4.85
N VAL A 146 -5.13 -29.43 -4.51
CA VAL A 146 -6.53 -29.86 -4.56
C VAL A 146 -7.35 -29.00 -3.60
N PHE A 147 -6.94 -28.91 -2.34
CA PHE A 147 -7.65 -28.10 -1.34
C PHE A 147 -7.71 -26.60 -1.72
N ALA A 148 -6.61 -26.03 -2.21
CA ALA A 148 -6.61 -24.65 -2.70
C ALA A 148 -7.54 -24.43 -3.90
N SER A 149 -7.76 -25.46 -4.71
CA SER A 149 -8.69 -25.37 -5.85
C SER A 149 -10.13 -25.54 -5.39
N LEU A 150 -10.38 -26.42 -4.41
CA LEU A 150 -11.71 -26.63 -3.82
C LEU A 150 -12.19 -25.38 -3.06
N SER A 151 -11.32 -24.70 -2.32
CA SER A 151 -11.69 -23.49 -1.58
C SER A 151 -12.13 -22.33 -2.49
N ALA A 152 -11.65 -22.30 -3.74
CA ALA A 152 -12.13 -21.36 -4.74
C ALA A 152 -13.55 -21.67 -5.24
N CYS A 153 -14.07 -22.88 -5.05
CA CYS A 153 -15.38 -23.30 -5.58
C CYS A 153 -16.61 -22.92 -4.72
N GLY A 154 -16.44 -22.19 -3.62
CA GLY A 154 -17.52 -21.67 -2.77
C GLY A 154 -17.63 -22.32 -1.38
N GLU A 155 -18.56 -21.84 -0.56
CA GLU A 155 -18.64 -22.15 0.89
C GLU A 155 -18.78 -23.66 1.20
N LEU A 156 -19.65 -24.37 0.48
CA LEU A 156 -19.91 -25.80 0.71
C LEU A 156 -18.69 -26.68 0.39
N ALA A 157 -17.91 -26.27 -0.61
CA ALA A 157 -16.68 -26.94 -1.00
C ALA A 157 -15.56 -26.75 0.02
N ALA A 158 -15.64 -25.64 0.73
CA ALA A 158 -14.56 -25.15 1.53
C ALA A 158 -14.69 -25.66 2.99
N THR A 159 -15.92 -25.96 3.47
CA THR A 159 -16.14 -26.70 4.75
C THR A 159 -15.61 -28.14 4.70
N THR A 160 -15.81 -28.85 3.59
CA THR A 160 -15.27 -30.21 3.38
C THR A 160 -13.75 -30.19 3.21
N ALA A 161 -13.19 -29.13 2.63
CA ALA A 161 -11.75 -28.94 2.52
C ALA A 161 -11.07 -28.59 3.87
N GLN A 162 -11.81 -28.09 4.87
CA GLN A 162 -11.27 -27.52 6.10
C GLN A 162 -10.41 -28.50 6.90
N ALA A 163 -10.96 -29.67 7.25
CA ALA A 163 -10.28 -30.65 8.09
C ALA A 163 -9.04 -31.24 7.39
N GLY A 164 -9.18 -31.63 6.12
CA GLY A 164 -8.09 -32.21 5.35
C GLY A 164 -6.98 -31.21 5.01
N ALA A 165 -7.33 -29.95 4.73
CA ALA A 165 -6.34 -28.93 4.41
C ALA A 165 -5.51 -28.50 5.61
N ALA A 166 -6.11 -28.46 6.80
CA ALA A 166 -5.42 -28.22 8.06
C ALA A 166 -4.33 -29.28 8.30
N GLU A 167 -4.72 -30.55 8.22
CA GLU A 167 -3.84 -31.69 8.41
C GLU A 167 -2.75 -31.75 7.35
N ALA A 168 -3.09 -31.55 6.08
CA ALA A 168 -2.13 -31.53 4.98
C ALA A 168 -1.14 -30.37 5.10
N ALA A 169 -1.60 -29.17 5.51
CA ALA A 169 -0.71 -28.04 5.76
C ALA A 169 0.23 -28.33 6.94
N ASN A 170 -0.27 -28.89 8.02
CA ASN A 170 0.53 -29.26 9.20
C ASN A 170 1.56 -30.34 8.88
N ALA A 171 1.17 -31.38 8.12
CA ALA A 171 2.08 -32.40 7.61
C ALA A 171 3.15 -31.80 6.70
N ALA A 172 2.75 -30.91 5.78
CA ALA A 172 3.65 -30.17 4.91
C ALA A 172 4.65 -29.29 5.68
N PHE A 173 4.21 -28.67 6.78
CA PHE A 173 5.07 -27.84 7.62
C PHE A 173 6.00 -28.65 8.55
N ALA A 174 5.64 -29.90 8.86
CA ALA A 174 6.44 -30.82 9.66
C ALA A 174 7.61 -31.45 8.88
N LEU A 175 7.50 -31.58 7.55
CA LEU A 175 8.55 -32.14 6.70
C LEU A 175 9.78 -31.23 6.62
N ASP A 176 10.97 -31.81 6.44
CA ASP A 176 12.21 -31.04 6.29
C ASP A 176 12.12 -30.12 5.07
N GLN A 177 12.17 -28.82 5.33
CA GLN A 177 11.93 -27.77 4.35
C GLN A 177 13.21 -27.39 3.59
N ARG A 178 14.34 -28.05 3.88
CA ARG A 178 15.62 -27.77 3.23
C ARG A 178 15.57 -28.15 1.74
N GLY A 179 15.67 -27.14 0.88
CA GLY A 179 15.79 -27.29 -0.56
C GLY A 179 14.53 -26.91 -1.36
N ALA A 180 14.66 -26.98 -2.68
CA ALA A 180 13.63 -26.48 -3.60
C ALA A 180 12.29 -27.25 -3.51
N ALA A 181 12.33 -28.55 -3.18
CA ALA A 181 11.12 -29.35 -3.00
C ALA A 181 10.34 -28.91 -1.75
N GLY A 182 11.01 -28.77 -0.61
CA GLY A 182 10.42 -28.24 0.63
C GLY A 182 9.82 -26.86 0.44
N LYS A 183 10.56 -25.92 -0.19
CA LYS A 183 10.04 -24.57 -0.52
C LYS A 183 8.75 -24.64 -1.35
N ARG A 184 8.68 -25.49 -2.38
CA ARG A 184 7.48 -25.66 -3.23
C ARG A 184 6.30 -26.23 -2.45
N LEU A 185 6.55 -27.14 -1.53
CA LEU A 185 5.53 -27.71 -0.66
C LEU A 185 4.95 -26.66 0.29
N VAL A 186 5.81 -25.97 1.05
CA VAL A 186 5.42 -24.89 1.97
C VAL A 186 4.63 -23.80 1.23
N MET A 187 5.08 -23.39 0.04
CA MET A 187 4.34 -22.43 -0.78
C MET A 187 2.95 -22.92 -1.19
N SER A 188 2.80 -24.23 -1.44
CA SER A 188 1.50 -24.80 -1.81
C SER A 188 0.56 -24.87 -0.61
N ALA A 189 1.08 -25.24 0.56
CA ALA A 189 0.35 -25.22 1.83
C ALA A 189 -0.11 -23.81 2.19
N LEU A 190 0.78 -22.81 2.13
CA LEU A 190 0.44 -21.41 2.41
C LEU A 190 -0.62 -20.85 1.44
N LYS A 191 -0.57 -21.22 0.15
CA LYS A 191 -1.61 -20.85 -0.82
C LYS A 191 -2.96 -21.46 -0.46
N ALA A 192 -2.99 -22.71 -0.04
CA ALA A 192 -4.20 -23.37 0.42
C ALA A 192 -4.75 -22.68 1.67
N SER A 193 -3.92 -22.45 2.69
CA SER A 193 -4.31 -21.74 3.91
C SER A 193 -4.83 -20.32 3.63
N HIS A 194 -4.20 -19.59 2.71
CA HIS A 194 -4.67 -18.26 2.29
C HIS A 194 -6.04 -18.32 1.60
N ALA A 195 -6.23 -19.24 0.64
CA ALA A 195 -7.51 -19.38 -0.06
C ALA A 195 -8.64 -19.81 0.89
N LEU A 196 -8.37 -20.68 1.86
CA LEU A 196 -9.31 -21.02 2.94
C LEU A 196 -9.59 -19.81 3.85
N GLY A 197 -8.57 -18.99 4.08
CA GLY A 197 -8.65 -17.69 4.75
C GLY A 197 -9.58 -16.70 4.05
N GLU A 198 -9.53 -16.61 2.72
CA GLU A 198 -10.44 -15.74 1.95
C GLU A 198 -11.88 -16.29 1.94
N ALA A 199 -12.05 -17.61 2.00
CA ALA A 199 -13.35 -18.27 2.00
C ALA A 199 -14.05 -18.35 3.37
N GLY A 200 -13.52 -17.69 4.42
CA GLY A 200 -14.17 -17.67 5.74
C GLY A 200 -13.96 -18.91 6.62
N ILE A 201 -13.09 -19.84 6.24
CA ILE A 201 -12.95 -21.16 6.89
C ILE A 201 -11.69 -21.31 7.72
N GLU A 202 -11.81 -21.83 8.95
CA GLU A 202 -10.72 -22.03 9.92
C GLU A 202 -9.85 -23.27 9.64
N SER A 203 -8.64 -23.13 9.10
CA SER A 203 -7.78 -24.27 8.71
C SER A 203 -6.48 -24.42 9.50
N THR A 204 -5.92 -23.36 10.05
CA THR A 204 -4.56 -23.43 10.63
C THR A 204 -4.44 -22.38 11.71
N ASP A 205 -3.83 -22.72 12.85
CA ASP A 205 -3.59 -21.73 13.89
C ASP A 205 -2.58 -20.68 13.40
N VAL A 206 -2.74 -19.45 13.86
CA VAL A 206 -1.84 -18.34 13.55
C VAL A 206 -0.43 -18.69 14.05
N ASP A 207 -0.31 -19.39 15.19
CA ASP A 207 0.98 -19.78 15.76
C ASP A 207 1.76 -20.77 14.86
N ASP A 208 1.07 -21.67 14.15
CA ASP A 208 1.71 -22.57 13.18
C ASP A 208 2.24 -21.79 11.97
N LEU A 209 1.45 -20.84 11.46
CA LEU A 209 1.89 -19.94 10.37
C LEU A 209 3.07 -19.08 10.80
N LEU A 210 3.10 -18.63 12.06
CA LEU A 210 4.24 -17.91 12.63
C LEU A 210 5.49 -18.79 12.78
N ALA A 211 5.33 -20.07 13.14
CA ALA A 211 6.44 -21.01 13.16
C ALA A 211 7.04 -21.20 11.76
N VAL A 212 6.20 -21.27 10.72
CA VAL A 212 6.64 -21.34 9.32
C VAL A 212 7.40 -20.08 8.92
N LEU A 213 6.90 -18.88 9.29
CA LEU A 213 7.59 -17.61 9.03
C LEU A 213 8.98 -17.56 9.65
N ARG A 214 9.12 -18.01 10.91
CA ARG A 214 10.39 -18.04 11.63
C ARG A 214 11.39 -19.05 11.03
N ARG A 215 10.91 -20.20 10.54
CA ARG A 215 11.77 -21.21 9.89
C ARG A 215 12.24 -20.80 8.50
N ASN A 216 11.45 -19.98 7.79
CA ASN A 216 11.73 -19.56 6.41
C ASN A 216 12.15 -18.10 6.32
N LEU A 217 12.86 -17.59 7.33
CA LEU A 217 13.31 -16.20 7.36
C LEU A 217 14.15 -15.80 6.14
N HIS A 218 14.75 -16.75 5.43
CA HIS A 218 15.63 -16.53 4.28
C HIS A 218 14.91 -16.55 2.92
N SER A 219 13.60 -16.86 2.87
CA SER A 219 12.86 -16.95 1.60
C SER A 219 11.74 -15.90 1.53
N PRO A 220 11.95 -14.78 0.80
CA PRO A 220 10.98 -13.70 0.78
C PRO A 220 9.64 -14.09 0.14
N GLU A 221 9.63 -15.02 -0.83
CA GLU A 221 8.39 -15.46 -1.47
C GLU A 221 7.52 -16.30 -0.52
N VAL A 222 8.16 -17.11 0.32
CA VAL A 222 7.48 -17.89 1.37
C VAL A 222 6.92 -16.96 2.42
N GLN A 223 7.70 -15.98 2.87
CA GLN A 223 7.23 -14.98 3.82
C GLN A 223 6.07 -14.14 3.27
N ALA A 224 6.15 -13.69 2.02
CA ALA A 224 5.07 -12.93 1.38
C ALA A 224 3.76 -13.75 1.36
N MET A 225 3.82 -15.02 0.99
CA MET A 225 2.65 -15.90 1.01
C MET A 225 2.16 -16.20 2.43
N ALA A 226 3.06 -16.35 3.39
CA ALA A 226 2.67 -16.56 4.78
C ALA A 226 2.00 -15.33 5.37
N PHE A 227 2.46 -14.11 5.07
CA PHE A 227 1.77 -12.88 5.46
C PHE A 227 0.37 -12.79 4.84
N LYS A 228 0.18 -13.19 3.58
CA LYS A 228 -1.17 -13.27 2.97
C LYS A 228 -2.06 -14.30 3.67
N ALA A 229 -1.51 -15.47 4.03
CA ALA A 229 -2.25 -16.50 4.74
C ALA A 229 -2.67 -16.03 6.14
N VAL A 230 -1.75 -15.42 6.89
CA VAL A 230 -2.05 -14.80 8.19
C VAL A 230 -3.09 -13.70 8.00
N HIS A 231 -2.94 -12.84 7.00
CA HIS A 231 -3.88 -11.75 6.71
C HIS A 231 -5.31 -12.25 6.51
N GLY A 232 -5.52 -13.25 5.65
CA GLY A 232 -6.83 -13.85 5.44
C GLY A 232 -7.43 -14.44 6.73
N ARG A 233 -6.58 -15.04 7.59
CA ARG A 233 -6.99 -15.58 8.90
C ARG A 233 -7.43 -14.48 9.87
N LEU A 234 -6.70 -13.37 9.93
CA LEU A 234 -7.02 -12.28 10.87
C LEU A 234 -8.31 -11.57 10.47
N LEU A 235 -8.58 -11.40 9.18
CA LEU A 235 -9.84 -10.83 8.70
C LEU A 235 -11.07 -11.64 9.13
N GLN A 236 -10.97 -12.97 9.19
CA GLN A 236 -12.05 -13.83 9.68
C GLN A 236 -12.31 -13.68 11.19
N LYS A 237 -11.24 -13.66 11.99
CA LYS A 237 -11.37 -13.60 13.46
C LYS A 237 -11.81 -12.22 13.94
N GLY A 238 -11.70 -11.18 13.11
CA GLY A 238 -11.98 -9.80 13.49
C GLY A 238 -11.18 -9.38 14.73
N ASP A 239 -11.83 -8.67 15.65
CA ASP A 239 -11.19 -8.18 16.88
C ASP A 239 -10.84 -9.26 17.92
N ARG A 240 -11.08 -10.55 17.63
CA ARG A 240 -10.89 -11.65 18.61
C ARG A 240 -9.46 -12.16 18.72
N ILE A 241 -8.50 -11.57 18.03
CA ILE A 241 -7.09 -11.96 18.13
C ILE A 241 -6.54 -11.51 19.48
N SER A 242 -5.96 -12.44 20.25
CA SER A 242 -5.33 -12.08 21.52
C SER A 242 -4.18 -11.09 21.28
N GLN A 243 -3.97 -10.16 22.21
CA GLN A 243 -2.87 -9.19 22.10
C GLN A 243 -1.51 -9.89 21.96
N GLY A 244 -1.33 -11.06 22.58
CA GLY A 244 -0.11 -11.87 22.45
C GLY A 244 0.13 -12.35 21.02
N ALA A 245 -0.89 -12.95 20.39
CA ALA A 245 -0.79 -13.38 18.99
C ALA A 245 -0.52 -12.20 18.05
N ARG A 246 -1.18 -11.05 18.29
CA ARG A 246 -0.94 -9.81 17.54
C ARG A 246 0.52 -9.37 17.63
N ASN A 247 1.09 -9.32 18.83
CA ASN A 247 2.50 -8.92 19.03
C ASN A 247 3.48 -9.89 18.35
N HIS A 248 3.19 -11.20 18.36
CA HIS A 248 4.01 -12.18 17.65
C HIS A 248 3.95 -12.01 16.13
N VAL A 249 2.76 -11.72 15.57
CA VAL A 249 2.61 -11.39 14.14
C VAL A 249 3.38 -10.13 13.80
N LEU A 250 3.22 -9.04 14.56
CA LEU A 250 3.94 -7.79 14.33
C LEU A 250 5.46 -8.01 14.33
N THR A 251 5.97 -8.75 15.31
CA THR A 251 7.40 -9.05 15.43
C THR A 251 7.91 -9.86 14.23
N ALA A 252 7.17 -10.88 13.79
CA ALA A 252 7.54 -11.70 12.64
C ALA A 252 7.48 -10.91 11.33
N VAL A 253 6.48 -10.04 11.16
CA VAL A 253 6.34 -9.17 9.98
C VAL A 253 7.49 -8.19 9.90
N LEU A 254 7.83 -7.53 11.01
CA LEU A 254 8.94 -6.59 11.09
C LEU A 254 10.28 -7.25 10.75
N ALA A 255 10.56 -8.43 11.33
CA ALA A 255 11.77 -9.17 11.02
C ALA A 255 11.87 -9.53 9.53
N GLY A 256 10.77 -9.96 8.90
CA GLY A 256 10.74 -10.26 7.47
C GLY A 256 10.92 -9.02 6.59
N VAL A 257 10.32 -7.88 6.97
CA VAL A 257 10.45 -6.62 6.24
C VAL A 257 11.87 -6.05 6.31
N GLU A 258 12.51 -6.15 7.48
CA GLU A 258 13.89 -5.71 7.69
C GLU A 258 14.87 -6.57 6.89
N GLU A 259 14.75 -7.89 6.97
CA GLU A 259 15.60 -8.85 6.25
C GLU A 259 15.45 -8.70 4.72
N HIS A 260 14.22 -8.61 4.22
CA HIS A 260 13.91 -8.61 2.78
C HIS A 260 13.41 -7.26 2.29
N SER A 261 14.13 -6.22 2.67
CA SER A 261 13.72 -4.85 2.41
C SER A 261 13.61 -4.51 0.90
N SER A 262 14.32 -5.23 0.03
CA SER A 262 14.29 -5.05 -1.43
C SER A 262 13.19 -5.87 -2.16
N HIS A 263 12.48 -6.77 -1.47
CA HIS A 263 11.55 -7.69 -2.11
C HIS A 263 10.11 -7.15 -2.14
N LEU A 264 9.69 -6.64 -3.29
CA LEU A 264 8.42 -5.93 -3.46
C LEU A 264 7.17 -6.68 -2.97
N GLU A 265 6.96 -7.94 -3.38
CA GLU A 265 5.72 -8.66 -3.04
C GLU A 265 5.57 -8.91 -1.54
N LEU A 266 6.71 -9.07 -0.85
CA LEU A 266 6.75 -9.25 0.59
C LEU A 266 6.36 -7.96 1.30
N GLN A 267 6.94 -6.84 0.85
CA GLN A 267 6.69 -5.52 1.40
C GLN A 267 5.23 -5.10 1.22
N LEU A 268 4.61 -5.44 0.09
CA LEU A 268 3.17 -5.28 -0.13
C LEU A 268 2.32 -6.12 0.82
N ALA A 269 2.63 -7.42 0.94
CA ALA A 269 1.89 -8.33 1.81
C ALA A 269 2.01 -7.91 3.28
N ALA A 270 3.22 -7.54 3.72
CA ALA A 270 3.50 -7.03 5.05
C ALA A 270 2.75 -5.71 5.31
N SER A 271 2.82 -4.74 4.39
CA SER A 271 2.16 -3.44 4.58
C SER A 271 0.64 -3.59 4.69
N LYS A 272 0.03 -4.44 3.85
CA LYS A 272 -1.41 -4.75 3.94
C LYS A 272 -1.77 -5.39 5.28
N LEU A 273 -0.97 -6.37 5.73
CA LEU A 273 -1.17 -7.04 7.01
C LEU A 273 -1.04 -6.06 8.19
N LEU A 274 -0.02 -5.20 8.18
CA LEU A 274 0.20 -4.18 9.22
C LEU A 274 -0.95 -3.16 9.25
N ALA A 275 -1.43 -2.72 8.08
CA ALA A 275 -2.52 -1.78 7.97
C ALA A 275 -3.84 -2.28 8.54
N ASP A 276 -4.07 -3.59 8.58
CA ASP A 276 -5.29 -4.16 9.15
C ASP A 276 -5.08 -4.60 10.62
N ILE A 277 -3.85 -4.85 11.06
CA ILE A 277 -3.55 -5.21 12.45
C ILE A 277 -3.51 -3.97 13.38
N LEU A 278 -2.93 -2.87 12.91
CA LEU A 278 -2.65 -1.69 13.74
C LEU A 278 -3.89 -0.88 14.15
N PRO A 279 -4.89 -0.62 13.28
CA PRO A 279 -6.08 0.16 13.65
C PRO A 279 -6.92 -0.48 14.77
N SER A 280 -6.88 -1.81 14.88
CA SER A 280 -7.57 -2.55 15.94
C SER A 280 -6.89 -2.42 17.31
N ALA A 281 -5.83 -1.62 17.45
CA ALA A 281 -5.20 -1.31 18.72
C ALA A 281 -5.99 -0.19 19.42
N ARG A 282 -6.40 -0.41 20.68
CA ARG A 282 -7.19 0.57 21.45
C ARG A 282 -6.50 1.94 21.46
N PRO A 283 -7.23 3.08 21.52
CA PRO A 283 -6.68 4.44 21.52
C PRO A 283 -5.66 4.80 22.64
N GLY A 284 -5.29 3.87 23.52
CA GLY A 284 -4.16 3.97 24.46
C GLY A 284 -2.89 3.19 24.06
N ALA A 285 -2.94 2.38 23.00
CA ALA A 285 -1.81 1.64 22.44
C ALA A 285 -0.85 2.53 21.63
N ALA A 286 -1.17 3.82 21.56
CA ALA A 286 -0.39 4.95 21.06
C ALA A 286 1.13 4.91 21.35
N ARG A 287 1.54 4.27 22.45
CA ARG A 287 2.95 4.14 22.86
C ARG A 287 3.56 2.77 22.61
N ASP A 288 2.90 1.90 21.84
CA ASP A 288 3.46 0.60 21.49
C ASP A 288 4.66 0.79 20.55
N PRO A 289 5.90 0.50 20.99
CA PRO A 289 7.09 0.66 20.15
C PRO A 289 7.04 -0.23 18.90
N LEU A 290 6.27 -1.33 18.91
CA LEU A 290 6.09 -2.18 17.73
C LEU A 290 5.23 -1.49 16.67
N ALA A 291 4.21 -0.73 17.08
CA ALA A 291 3.35 0.00 16.15
C ALA A 291 4.13 1.10 15.42
N ALA A 292 4.98 1.84 16.15
CA ALA A 292 5.91 2.80 15.55
C ALA A 292 6.87 2.12 14.57
N LYS A 293 7.53 1.03 14.97
CA LYS A 293 8.42 0.27 14.05
C LYS A 293 7.69 -0.21 12.80
N ALA A 294 6.45 -0.68 12.94
CA ALA A 294 5.63 -1.11 11.82
C ALA A 294 5.30 0.03 10.86
N ALA A 295 4.96 1.22 11.38
CA ALA A 295 4.77 2.41 10.56
C ALA A 295 6.05 2.78 9.81
N ALA A 296 7.20 2.76 10.49
CA ALA A 296 8.50 3.04 9.89
C ALA A 296 8.80 2.06 8.75
N ALA A 297 8.54 0.78 8.97
CA ALA A 297 8.71 -0.27 7.99
C ALA A 297 7.83 -0.05 6.74
N VAL A 298 6.55 0.27 6.92
CA VAL A 298 5.65 0.56 5.79
C VAL A 298 6.04 1.85 5.07
N LEU A 299 6.38 2.91 5.80
CA LEU A 299 6.86 4.15 5.20
C LEU A 299 8.07 3.88 4.31
N ARG A 300 9.09 3.17 4.80
CA ARG A 300 10.28 2.77 4.01
C ARG A 300 9.91 1.95 2.77
N ALA A 301 8.93 1.06 2.87
CA ALA A 301 8.44 0.31 1.71
C ALA A 301 7.74 1.22 0.69
N CYS A 302 6.86 2.11 1.13
CA CYS A 302 6.14 3.04 0.26
C CYS A 302 7.12 3.95 -0.48
N ILE A 303 8.12 4.46 0.21
CA ILE A 303 9.21 5.22 -0.36
C ILE A 303 9.95 4.41 -1.43
N ARG A 304 10.38 3.19 -1.09
CA ARG A 304 11.25 2.40 -1.98
C ARG A 304 10.55 1.95 -3.26
N PHE A 305 9.25 1.70 -3.18
CA PHE A 305 8.47 1.15 -4.29
C PHE A 305 7.43 2.11 -4.87
N GLY A 306 7.29 3.31 -4.30
CA GLY A 306 6.24 4.30 -4.61
C GLY A 306 6.26 4.77 -6.07
N GLN A 307 7.44 4.78 -6.69
CA GLN A 307 7.64 5.10 -8.10
C GLN A 307 7.02 4.09 -9.09
N ARG A 308 6.57 2.92 -8.61
CA ARG A 308 5.92 1.90 -9.46
C ARG A 308 4.39 2.07 -9.40
N ASN A 309 3.80 2.72 -10.41
CA ASN A 309 2.41 3.19 -10.44
C ASN A 309 1.34 2.27 -9.78
N ALA A 310 1.21 1.00 -10.19
CA ALA A 310 0.15 0.12 -9.67
C ALA A 310 0.40 -0.39 -8.24
N VAL A 311 1.66 -0.37 -7.80
CA VAL A 311 2.09 -0.78 -6.45
C VAL A 311 1.87 0.37 -5.47
N SER A 312 2.02 1.60 -5.96
CA SER A 312 1.91 2.83 -5.20
C SER A 312 0.55 2.94 -4.51
N GLU A 313 -0.57 2.66 -5.19
CA GLU A 313 -1.91 2.82 -4.60
C GLU A 313 -2.16 1.93 -3.37
N LYS A 314 -1.74 0.65 -3.43
CA LYS A 314 -1.93 -0.29 -2.30
C LYS A 314 -1.03 0.06 -1.12
N LEU A 315 0.20 0.48 -1.39
CA LEU A 315 1.12 0.95 -0.36
C LEU A 315 0.64 2.27 0.25
N GLN A 316 0.13 3.19 -0.56
CA GLN A 316 -0.49 4.44 -0.12
C GLN A 316 -1.70 4.19 0.78
N GLU A 317 -2.61 3.29 0.38
CA GLU A 317 -3.76 2.93 1.19
C GLU A 317 -3.34 2.36 2.54
N ALA A 318 -2.35 1.43 2.54
CA ALA A 318 -1.80 0.87 3.77
C ALA A 318 -1.15 1.95 4.64
N PHE A 319 -0.34 2.82 4.05
CA PHE A 319 0.34 3.90 4.76
C PHE A 319 -0.63 4.90 5.38
N VAL A 320 -1.66 5.33 4.64
CA VAL A 320 -2.71 6.23 5.14
C VAL A 320 -3.41 5.59 6.33
N ARG A 321 -3.88 4.34 6.21
CA ARG A 321 -4.55 3.62 7.32
C ARG A 321 -3.67 3.53 8.57
N ILE A 322 -2.40 3.19 8.39
CA ILE A 322 -1.46 3.09 9.52
C ILE A 322 -1.24 4.45 10.15
N SER A 323 -1.06 5.50 9.34
CA SER A 323 -0.82 6.85 9.84
C SER A 323 -2.03 7.42 10.59
N GLU A 324 -3.24 7.12 10.14
CA GLU A 324 -4.49 7.53 10.80
C GLU A 324 -4.72 6.77 12.11
N SER A 325 -4.11 5.59 12.25
CA SER A 325 -4.19 4.76 13.46
C SER A 325 -3.15 5.12 14.51
N LEU A 326 -2.12 5.89 14.13
CA LEU A 326 -1.03 6.27 15.03
C LEU A 326 -1.23 7.68 15.58
N PRO A 327 -0.85 7.93 16.85
CA PRO A 327 -0.71 9.28 17.36
C PRO A 327 0.33 10.06 16.54
N ALA A 328 0.11 11.36 16.42
CA ALA A 328 1.03 12.25 15.72
C ALA A 328 2.45 12.20 16.32
N GLU A 329 2.58 11.98 17.62
CA GLU A 329 3.87 11.86 18.32
C GLU A 329 4.63 10.59 17.89
N ALA A 330 3.95 9.44 17.89
CA ALA A 330 4.57 8.17 17.48
C ALA A 330 4.99 8.21 16.00
N PHE A 331 4.18 8.86 15.15
CA PHE A 331 4.54 9.06 13.75
C PHE A 331 5.73 10.00 13.60
N ALA A 332 5.83 11.04 14.43
CA ALA A 332 7.01 11.91 14.47
C ALA A 332 8.27 11.15 14.91
N ASP A 333 8.19 10.28 15.90
CA ASP A 333 9.31 9.43 16.33
C ASP A 333 9.79 8.50 15.22
N VAL A 334 8.84 7.96 14.44
CA VAL A 334 9.14 7.15 13.24
C VAL A 334 9.95 7.94 12.23
N LEU A 335 9.55 9.18 11.96
CA LEU A 335 10.26 10.08 11.06
C LEU A 335 11.62 10.50 11.64
N GLU A 336 11.73 10.77 12.94
CA GLU A 336 12.99 11.13 13.61
C GLU A 336 13.99 9.96 13.69
N SER A 337 13.51 8.71 13.70
CA SER A 337 14.36 7.52 13.71
C SER A 337 15.03 7.20 12.36
N GLN A 338 14.57 7.81 11.26
CA GLN A 338 15.21 7.65 9.96
C GLN A 338 16.45 8.57 9.85
N GLN A 339 17.55 8.07 9.27
CA GLN A 339 18.78 8.86 9.14
C GLN A 339 18.57 10.02 8.15
N ALA A 340 18.80 11.25 8.61
CA ALA A 340 18.38 12.47 7.92
C ALA A 340 18.99 12.68 6.52
N ASP A 341 20.21 12.21 6.25
CA ASP A 341 20.93 12.60 5.02
C ASP A 341 20.55 11.82 3.77
N SER A 342 20.16 10.55 3.88
CA SER A 342 19.83 9.71 2.71
C SER A 342 18.34 9.69 2.36
N GLU A 343 17.51 10.39 3.14
CA GLU A 343 16.06 10.13 3.17
C GLU A 343 15.16 11.36 3.00
N LEU A 344 15.70 12.56 2.71
CA LEU A 344 14.87 13.75 2.49
C LEU A 344 14.02 13.66 1.21
N GLY A 345 14.55 13.03 0.15
CA GLY A 345 13.75 12.72 -1.04
C GLY A 345 12.58 11.78 -0.72
N HIS A 346 12.77 10.90 0.27
CA HIS A 346 11.74 9.99 0.72
C HIS A 346 10.60 10.69 1.46
N TRP A 347 10.91 11.73 2.25
CA TRP A 347 9.90 12.57 2.87
C TRP A 347 9.03 13.27 1.82
N VAL A 348 9.66 13.85 0.79
CA VAL A 348 8.95 14.51 -0.32
C VAL A 348 8.02 13.52 -1.01
N GLU A 349 8.49 12.31 -1.30
CA GLU A 349 7.66 11.26 -1.90
C GLU A 349 6.49 10.85 -0.99
N ALA A 350 6.72 10.67 0.31
CA ALA A 350 5.67 10.41 1.29
C ALA A 350 4.62 11.54 1.35
N ALA A 351 5.05 12.79 1.30
CA ALA A 351 4.17 13.96 1.25
C ALA A 351 3.35 14.02 -0.06
N GLY A 352 3.96 13.65 -1.19
CA GLY A 352 3.26 13.52 -2.47
C GLY A 352 2.25 12.36 -2.50
N MET A 353 2.60 11.23 -1.88
CA MET A 353 1.72 10.06 -1.77
C MET A 353 0.52 10.29 -0.85
N SER A 354 0.65 11.18 0.13
CA SER A 354 -0.39 11.49 1.11
C SER A 354 -1.37 12.58 0.67
N ARG A 355 -1.41 12.93 -0.63
CA ARG A 355 -2.32 13.95 -1.20
C ARG A 355 -3.80 13.80 -0.83
N ARG A 356 -4.25 12.59 -0.50
CA ARG A 356 -5.63 12.29 -0.12
C ARG A 356 -5.89 12.29 1.40
N SER A 357 -4.86 12.51 2.22
CA SER A 357 -4.95 12.49 3.69
C SER A 357 -4.36 13.76 4.30
N PRO A 358 -5.19 14.81 4.50
CA PRO A 358 -4.73 16.10 5.06
C PRO A 358 -4.11 15.98 6.45
N SER A 359 -4.59 15.03 7.27
CA SER A 359 -4.04 14.74 8.60
C SER A 359 -2.61 14.24 8.52
N LEU A 360 -2.32 13.34 7.58
CA LEU A 360 -0.98 12.83 7.34
C LEU A 360 -0.06 13.89 6.75
N GLN A 361 -0.53 14.67 5.76
CA GLN A 361 0.22 15.81 5.24
C GLN A 361 0.59 16.80 6.34
N LYS A 362 -0.33 17.10 7.25
CA LYS A 362 -0.07 17.97 8.40
C LYS A 362 1.06 17.43 9.28
N SER A 363 1.05 16.14 9.63
CA SER A 363 2.12 15.51 10.42
C SER A 363 3.47 15.53 9.69
N LEU A 364 3.47 15.21 8.38
CA LEU A 364 4.66 15.27 7.54
C LEU A 364 5.22 16.70 7.46
N PHE A 365 4.36 17.71 7.32
CA PHE A 365 4.78 19.11 7.25
C PHE A 365 5.29 19.62 8.60
N GLN A 366 4.70 19.20 9.72
CA GLN A 366 5.25 19.51 11.05
C GLN A 366 6.66 18.94 11.23
N TYR A 367 6.91 17.75 10.69
CA TYR A 367 8.24 17.16 10.69
C TYR A 367 9.20 17.90 9.74
N ALA A 368 8.75 18.27 8.53
CA ALA A 368 9.57 19.12 7.65
C ALA A 368 9.95 20.44 8.30
N ASN A 369 9.05 21.09 9.04
CA ASN A 369 9.39 22.32 9.74
C ASN A 369 10.58 22.10 10.71
N ARG A 370 10.55 21.00 11.48
CA ARG A 370 11.66 20.60 12.37
C ARG A 370 12.94 20.33 11.59
N LEU A 371 12.86 19.66 10.44
CA LEU A 371 14.01 19.41 9.57
C LEU A 371 14.63 20.70 9.04
N VAL A 372 13.83 21.66 8.59
CA VAL A 372 14.32 22.97 8.15
C VAL A 372 15.04 23.69 9.30
N CYS A 373 14.45 23.68 10.50
CA CYS A 373 15.09 24.25 11.70
C CYS A 373 16.39 23.56 12.10
N ARG A 374 16.57 22.27 11.77
CA ARG A 374 17.81 21.51 11.98
C ARG A 374 18.85 21.70 10.85
N GLY A 375 18.58 22.54 9.86
CA GLY A 375 19.51 22.87 8.77
C GLY A 375 19.30 22.07 7.47
N PHE A 376 18.28 21.22 7.39
CA PHE A 376 18.00 20.41 6.20
C PHE A 376 17.17 21.14 5.11
N GLY A 377 16.94 22.46 5.27
CA GLY A 377 16.09 23.24 4.38
C GLY A 377 16.54 23.22 2.91
N GLN A 378 17.86 23.30 2.65
CA GLN A 378 18.37 23.30 1.27
C GLN A 378 18.18 21.95 0.56
N ALA A 379 18.26 20.85 1.29
CA ALA A 379 18.03 19.53 0.71
C ALA A 379 16.53 19.28 0.46
N LEU A 380 15.64 19.69 1.37
CA LEU A 380 14.19 19.66 1.14
C LEU A 380 13.79 20.50 -0.09
N ALA A 381 14.38 21.69 -0.23
CA ALA A 381 14.19 22.54 -1.39
C ALA A 381 14.61 21.86 -2.71
N LYS A 382 15.80 21.26 -2.75
CA LYS A 382 16.31 20.50 -3.92
C LYS A 382 15.37 19.37 -4.35
N HIS A 383 14.62 18.79 -3.41
CA HIS A 383 13.65 17.75 -3.69
C HIS A 383 12.24 18.27 -4.01
N GLY A 384 12.03 19.58 -4.11
CA GLY A 384 10.73 20.14 -4.50
C GLY A 384 9.69 20.19 -3.38
N ALA A 385 10.13 20.34 -2.12
CA ALA A 385 9.23 20.45 -0.97
C ALA A 385 8.22 21.60 -1.13
N ALA A 386 8.63 22.73 -1.70
CA ALA A 386 7.76 23.88 -1.92
C ALA A 386 6.54 23.54 -2.81
N GLN A 387 6.75 22.83 -3.92
CA GLN A 387 5.68 22.43 -4.84
C GLN A 387 4.65 21.55 -4.12
N ILE A 388 5.12 20.57 -3.35
CA ILE A 388 4.23 19.63 -2.64
C ILE A 388 3.41 20.35 -1.55
N ILE A 389 4.05 21.25 -0.79
CA ILE A 389 3.36 22.00 0.27
C ILE A 389 2.28 22.90 -0.34
N VAL A 390 2.62 23.64 -1.40
CA VAL A 390 1.66 24.54 -2.07
C VAL A 390 0.53 23.76 -2.74
N GLU A 391 0.83 22.62 -3.36
CA GLU A 391 -0.20 21.73 -3.91
C GLU A 391 -1.14 21.21 -2.82
N ALA A 392 -0.60 20.77 -1.68
CA ALA A 392 -1.41 20.34 -0.54
C ALA A 392 -2.32 21.46 0.00
N MET A 393 -1.81 22.68 0.10
CA MET A 393 -2.61 23.85 0.47
C MET A 393 -3.78 24.08 -0.50
N ARG A 394 -3.58 23.85 -1.81
CA ARG A 394 -4.62 24.01 -2.85
C ARG A 394 -5.64 22.87 -2.84
N LEU A 395 -5.20 21.65 -2.61
CA LEU A 395 -6.08 20.47 -2.57
C LEU A 395 -6.97 20.44 -1.32
N SER A 396 -6.48 21.01 -0.21
CA SER A 396 -7.15 20.99 1.09
C SER A 396 -7.33 22.40 1.66
N PRO A 397 -8.03 23.32 0.95
CA PRO A 397 -8.11 24.73 1.33
C PRO A 397 -8.96 24.98 2.59
N LEU A 398 -9.71 23.98 3.05
CA LEU A 398 -10.58 24.06 4.23
C LEU A 398 -9.96 23.52 5.51
N ASP A 399 -8.82 22.81 5.43
CA ASP A 399 -8.15 22.28 6.62
C ASP A 399 -7.25 23.35 7.24
N ALA A 400 -7.78 24.09 8.22
CA ALA A 400 -7.05 25.15 8.92
C ALA A 400 -5.70 24.65 9.47
N GLY A 401 -5.65 23.41 9.98
CA GLY A 401 -4.48 22.82 10.61
C GLY A 401 -3.35 22.61 9.61
N LEU A 402 -3.68 22.06 8.44
CA LEU A 402 -2.76 21.90 7.33
C LEU A 402 -2.31 23.26 6.79
N GLN A 403 -3.22 24.23 6.62
CA GLN A 403 -2.86 25.57 6.12
C GLN A 403 -1.85 26.27 7.04
N ARG A 404 -2.05 26.24 8.37
CA ARG A 404 -1.08 26.82 9.32
C ARG A 404 0.29 26.19 9.19
N VAL A 405 0.37 24.86 9.28
CA VAL A 405 1.66 24.15 9.26
C VAL A 405 2.35 24.35 7.92
N SER A 406 1.60 24.37 6.81
CA SER A 406 2.13 24.66 5.49
C SER A 406 2.75 26.06 5.43
N CYS A 407 2.07 27.07 5.98
CA CYS A 407 2.62 28.43 6.09
C CYS A 407 3.92 28.45 6.91
N GLU A 408 3.93 27.83 8.10
CA GLU A 408 5.13 27.75 8.95
C GLU A 408 6.33 27.14 8.21
N VAL A 409 6.11 26.03 7.49
CA VAL A 409 7.18 25.38 6.71
C VAL A 409 7.65 26.25 5.55
N LEU A 410 6.73 26.91 4.83
CA LEU A 410 7.10 27.82 3.73
C LEU A 410 7.93 29.01 4.25
N ALA A 411 7.55 29.60 5.39
CA ALA A 411 8.32 30.67 6.02
C ALA A 411 9.73 30.21 6.39
N ALA A 412 9.87 28.99 6.92
CA ALA A 412 11.17 28.41 7.25
C ALA A 412 11.99 28.12 5.98
N LEU A 413 11.38 27.53 4.95
CA LEU A 413 12.02 27.17 3.68
C LEU A 413 12.44 28.39 2.86
N ALA A 414 11.80 29.55 3.02
CA ALA A 414 12.13 30.77 2.28
C ALA A 414 13.60 31.18 2.44
N ARG A 415 14.24 30.85 3.57
CA ARG A 415 15.68 31.08 3.79
C ARG A 415 16.58 30.28 2.86
N CYS A 416 16.09 29.17 2.32
CA CYS A 416 16.85 28.25 1.50
C CYS A 416 16.41 28.25 0.02
N ASP A 417 15.12 28.51 -0.24
CA ASP A 417 14.53 28.36 -1.59
C ASP A 417 13.34 29.29 -1.81
N LEU A 418 13.57 30.59 -1.65
CA LEU A 418 12.57 31.61 -1.93
C LEU A 418 12.04 31.54 -3.36
N ASP A 419 12.93 31.34 -4.34
CA ASP A 419 12.54 31.29 -5.75
C ASP A 419 11.67 30.07 -6.06
N GLY A 420 11.99 28.90 -5.53
CA GLY A 420 11.16 27.70 -5.68
C GLY A 420 9.78 27.87 -5.05
N ILE A 421 9.68 28.53 -3.89
CA ILE A 421 8.39 28.85 -3.26
C ILE A 421 7.55 29.79 -4.14
N ILE A 422 8.16 30.85 -4.68
CA ILE A 422 7.45 31.80 -5.55
C ILE A 422 6.99 31.10 -6.83
N HIS A 423 7.85 30.30 -7.47
CA HIS A 423 7.49 29.55 -8.67
C HIS A 423 6.40 28.50 -8.42
N ALA A 424 6.36 27.88 -7.24
CA ALA A 424 5.28 26.99 -6.84
C ALA A 424 3.94 27.73 -6.66
N GLY A 425 3.95 29.06 -6.59
CA GLY A 425 2.81 29.92 -6.27
C GLY A 425 2.51 29.95 -4.76
N GLY A 426 3.56 29.90 -3.93
CA GLY A 426 3.45 29.96 -2.48
C GLY A 426 2.84 31.25 -1.96
N LEU A 427 3.14 32.39 -2.59
CA LEU A 427 2.54 33.67 -2.22
C LEU A 427 1.01 33.64 -2.34
N ASP A 428 0.49 33.24 -3.51
CA ASP A 428 -0.95 33.15 -3.76
C ASP A 428 -1.64 32.15 -2.83
N ALA A 429 -0.99 31.01 -2.57
CA ALA A 429 -1.50 30.00 -1.64
C ALA A 429 -1.59 30.53 -0.19
N THR A 430 -0.59 31.29 0.27
CA THR A 430 -0.60 31.92 1.59
C THR A 430 -1.64 33.03 1.69
N ILE A 431 -1.81 33.87 0.65
CA ILE A 431 -2.90 34.88 0.58
C ILE A 431 -4.26 34.18 0.66
N HIS A 432 -4.44 33.09 -0.09
CA HIS A 432 -5.67 32.30 -0.07
C HIS A 432 -5.95 31.71 1.32
N ALA A 433 -4.93 31.16 1.98
CA ALA A 433 -5.04 30.65 3.35
C ALA A 433 -5.45 31.74 4.33
N LEU A 434 -4.81 32.91 4.29
CA LEU A 434 -5.13 34.06 5.16
C LEU A 434 -6.58 34.52 4.95
N ARG A 435 -7.04 34.62 3.69
CA ARG A 435 -8.42 35.00 3.38
C ARG A 435 -9.44 33.99 3.87
N ARG A 436 -9.22 32.71 3.62
CA ARG A 436 -10.21 31.65 3.90
C ARG A 436 -10.30 31.29 5.37
N HIS A 437 -9.19 31.44 6.10
CA HIS A 437 -9.08 31.11 7.53
C HIS A 437 -9.02 32.34 8.41
N GLN A 438 -9.60 33.45 7.94
CA GLN A 438 -9.73 34.69 8.68
C GLN A 438 -10.28 34.51 10.11
N PRO A 439 -11.26 33.63 10.40
CA PRO A 439 -11.72 33.39 11.78
C PRO A 439 -10.68 32.76 12.71
N TYR A 440 -9.63 32.13 12.19
CA TYR A 440 -8.65 31.36 12.98
C TYR A 440 -7.37 32.18 13.19
N ALA A 441 -7.25 32.82 14.35
CA ALA A 441 -6.13 33.70 14.67
C ALA A 441 -4.75 33.03 14.49
N TRP A 442 -4.63 31.75 14.83
CA TRP A 442 -3.38 30.99 14.71
C TRP A 442 -2.99 30.69 13.26
N VAL A 443 -3.95 30.51 12.34
CA VAL A 443 -3.65 30.40 10.90
C VAL A 443 -3.21 31.76 10.36
N CYS A 444 -3.95 32.82 10.72
CA CYS A 444 -3.67 34.18 10.30
C CYS A 444 -2.26 34.63 10.71
N THR A 445 -1.83 34.31 11.93
CA THR A 445 -0.48 34.62 12.42
C THR A 445 0.58 33.95 11.54
N ALA A 446 0.48 32.64 11.30
CA ALA A 446 1.43 31.91 10.48
C ALA A 446 1.45 32.42 9.03
N ALA A 447 0.28 32.71 8.45
CA ALA A 447 0.17 33.23 7.10
C ALA A 447 0.77 34.64 6.97
N LEU A 448 0.47 35.56 7.89
CA LEU A 448 1.08 36.90 7.89
C LEU A 448 2.60 36.84 8.04
N GLN A 449 3.11 36.00 8.95
CA GLN A 449 4.54 35.79 9.12
C GLN A 449 5.19 35.28 7.82
N THR A 450 4.55 34.33 7.15
CA THR A 450 5.01 33.78 5.87
C THR A 450 5.04 34.86 4.78
N LEU A 451 3.95 35.64 4.64
CA LEU A 451 3.88 36.74 3.67
C LEU A 451 4.97 37.79 3.92
N LEU A 452 5.19 38.17 5.19
CA LEU A 452 6.24 39.12 5.56
C LEU A 452 7.61 38.62 5.13
N VAL A 453 7.96 37.36 5.44
CA VAL A 453 9.24 36.76 5.04
C VAL A 453 9.41 36.75 3.51
N LEU A 454 8.40 36.30 2.77
CA LEU A 454 8.45 36.23 1.31
C LEU A 454 8.60 37.62 0.68
N CYS A 455 7.83 38.60 1.16
CA CYS A 455 7.82 39.96 0.60
C CYS A 455 9.11 40.73 0.91
N VAL A 456 9.65 40.58 2.14
CA VAL A 456 10.92 41.21 2.53
C VAL A 456 12.07 40.70 1.69
N GLN A 457 12.13 39.39 1.43
CA GLN A 457 13.24 38.81 0.68
C GLN A 457 13.12 39.02 -0.84
N LYS A 458 11.90 39.16 -1.38
CA LYS A 458 11.68 39.42 -2.80
C LYS A 458 10.52 40.38 -3.01
N GLU A 459 10.83 41.67 -2.87
CA GLU A 459 9.92 42.80 -3.13
C GLU A 459 9.18 42.70 -4.48
N GLN A 460 9.82 42.13 -5.50
CA GLN A 460 9.24 41.96 -6.85
C GLN A 460 8.10 40.93 -6.90
N ALA A 461 7.96 40.07 -5.88
CA ALA A 461 6.87 39.11 -5.81
C ALA A 461 5.52 39.77 -5.50
N ILE A 462 5.52 41.02 -5.00
CA ILE A 462 4.31 41.76 -4.67
C ILE A 462 3.61 42.20 -5.96
N SER A 463 2.69 41.37 -6.45
CA SER A 463 1.89 41.68 -7.64
C SER A 463 0.70 42.60 -7.33
N ASN A 464 0.15 42.54 -6.11
CA ASN A 464 -1.02 43.32 -5.70
C ASN A 464 -0.87 43.87 -4.28
N LEU A 465 -0.24 45.04 -4.18
CA LEU A 465 -0.01 45.73 -2.90
C LEU A 465 -1.31 46.06 -2.16
N THR A 466 -2.31 46.57 -2.87
CA THR A 466 -3.59 47.00 -2.30
C THR A 466 -4.35 45.83 -1.68
N GLU A 467 -4.33 44.67 -2.31
CA GLU A 467 -4.95 43.46 -1.78
C GLU A 467 -4.29 42.99 -0.49
N LEU A 468 -2.95 42.92 -0.47
CA LEU A 468 -2.21 42.55 0.73
C LEU A 468 -2.48 43.53 1.88
N TRP A 469 -2.48 44.83 1.60
CA TRP A 469 -2.78 45.88 2.58
C TRP A 469 -4.17 45.69 3.22
N ASN A 470 -5.20 45.57 2.38
CA ASN A 470 -6.58 45.41 2.85
C ASN A 470 -6.73 44.12 3.65
N LEU A 471 -6.13 43.02 3.18
CA LEU A 471 -6.20 41.73 3.86
C LEU A 471 -5.54 41.79 5.25
N THR A 472 -4.37 42.42 5.37
CA THR A 472 -3.69 42.63 6.65
C THR A 472 -4.52 43.49 7.60
N MET A 473 -5.10 44.59 7.11
CA MET A 473 -5.98 45.46 7.91
C MET A 473 -7.22 44.73 8.40
N ASP A 474 -7.86 43.93 7.55
CA ASP A 474 -9.05 43.16 7.92
C ASP A 474 -8.72 42.09 8.97
N THR A 475 -7.59 41.39 8.82
CA THR A 475 -7.11 40.44 9.83
C THR A 475 -6.84 41.13 11.18
N LEU A 476 -6.25 42.33 11.18
CA LEU A 476 -6.02 43.12 12.39
C LEU A 476 -7.34 43.52 13.07
N ARG A 477 -8.33 43.96 12.30
CA ARG A 477 -9.67 44.35 12.79
C ARG A 477 -10.43 43.17 13.38
N GLN A 478 -10.28 41.97 12.82
CA GLN A 478 -10.95 40.76 13.29
C GLN A 478 -10.35 40.21 14.58
N HIS A 479 -9.03 40.39 14.79
CA HIS A 479 -8.32 39.84 15.95
C HIS A 479 -7.57 40.89 16.78
N PRO A 480 -8.23 41.98 17.24
CA PRO A 480 -7.56 43.09 17.90
C PRO A 480 -6.94 42.71 19.25
N LYS A 481 -7.38 41.59 19.85
CA LYS A 481 -6.89 41.08 21.14
C LYS A 481 -5.71 40.10 21.00
N SER A 482 -5.39 39.63 19.79
CA SER A 482 -4.29 38.70 19.56
C SER A 482 -2.99 39.48 19.39
N GLN A 483 -2.14 39.50 20.42
CA GLN A 483 -0.86 40.22 20.39
C GLN A 483 0.03 39.80 19.22
N ASN A 484 0.05 38.50 18.89
CA ASN A 484 0.83 37.99 17.77
C ASN A 484 0.33 38.52 16.42
N ILE A 485 -0.99 38.60 16.22
CA ILE A 485 -1.55 39.17 14.99
C ILE A 485 -1.27 40.66 14.93
N VAL A 486 -1.48 41.39 16.02
CA VAL A 486 -1.22 42.83 16.06
C VAL A 486 0.23 43.12 15.68
N LYS A 487 1.19 42.38 16.26
CA LYS A 487 2.61 42.51 15.92
C LYS A 487 2.85 42.21 14.43
N MET A 488 2.48 41.02 13.95
CA MET A 488 2.76 40.61 12.56
C MET A 488 2.05 41.50 11.52
N ALA A 489 0.84 41.96 11.81
CA ALA A 489 0.11 42.86 10.93
C ALA A 489 0.77 44.23 10.88
N ASN A 490 1.21 44.79 12.02
CA ASN A 490 1.92 46.07 12.05
C ASN A 490 3.27 45.98 11.31
N ASP A 491 4.03 44.91 11.53
CA ASP A 491 5.30 44.67 10.83
C ASP A 491 5.08 44.61 9.31
N MET A 492 4.03 43.90 8.86
CA MET A 492 3.64 43.81 7.46
C MET A 492 3.20 45.18 6.90
N LEU A 493 2.33 45.92 7.59
CA LEU A 493 1.88 47.25 7.14
C LEU A 493 3.02 48.26 7.06
N LEU A 494 3.96 48.21 8.02
CA LEU A 494 5.16 49.05 7.99
C LEU A 494 6.04 48.72 6.79
N PHE A 495 6.25 47.42 6.51
CA PHE A 495 6.97 46.98 5.33
C PHE A 495 6.29 47.45 4.03
N LEU A 496 4.98 47.24 3.88
CA LEU A 496 4.23 47.65 2.69
C LEU A 496 4.28 49.18 2.48
N SER A 497 4.23 49.96 3.58
CA SER A 497 4.36 51.42 3.52
C SER A 497 5.73 51.86 3.00
N LYS A 498 6.81 51.24 3.50
CA LYS A 498 8.18 51.52 3.05
C LYS A 498 8.39 51.10 1.59
N TYR A 499 7.84 49.95 1.21
CA TYR A 499 7.88 49.46 -0.17
C TYR A 499 7.19 50.43 -1.12
N GLU A 500 6.01 50.93 -0.77
CA GLU A 500 5.27 51.89 -1.61
C GLU A 500 6.01 53.22 -1.77
N ALA A 501 6.54 53.77 -0.67
CA ALA A 501 7.33 54.99 -0.73
C ALA A 501 8.56 54.83 -1.65
N LYS A 502 9.23 53.67 -1.59
CA LYS A 502 10.36 53.32 -2.45
C LYS A 502 9.94 53.13 -3.91
N ARG A 503 8.75 52.56 -4.17
CA ARG A 503 8.20 52.36 -5.51
C ARG A 503 7.88 53.69 -6.18
N VAL A 504 7.12 54.56 -5.50
CA VAL A 504 6.78 55.91 -5.98
C VAL A 504 8.05 56.73 -6.24
N GLY A 505 9.03 56.69 -5.33
CA GLY A 505 10.30 57.39 -5.53
C GLY A 505 11.11 56.90 -6.74
N ARG A 506 10.98 55.63 -7.16
CA ARG A 506 11.62 55.12 -8.37
C ARG A 506 10.92 55.58 -9.65
N GLU A 507 9.59 55.69 -9.62
CA GLU A 507 8.79 56.18 -10.74
C GLU A 507 9.06 57.67 -11.01
N ASP A 508 9.13 58.49 -9.95
CA ASP A 508 9.43 59.93 -10.06
C ASP A 508 10.87 60.20 -10.55
N CYS A 509 11.84 59.44 -10.05
CA CYS A 509 13.23 59.54 -10.51
C CYS A 509 13.42 59.03 -11.96
N GLY A 510 12.58 58.10 -12.42
CA GLY A 510 12.58 57.62 -13.79
C GLY A 510 12.12 58.68 -14.79
N HIS A 511 11.16 59.52 -14.41
CA HIS A 511 10.68 60.62 -15.25
C HIS A 511 11.59 61.86 -15.21
N HIS A 512 12.24 62.16 -14.09
CA HIS A 512 13.17 63.30 -14.01
C HIS A 512 14.54 63.10 -14.69
N VAL A 513 14.88 61.90 -15.16
CA VAL A 513 16.08 61.66 -15.98
C VAL A 513 15.82 61.83 -17.49
N GLN A 514 14.56 61.89 -17.94
CA GLN A 514 14.22 62.24 -19.33
C GLN A 514 13.63 63.65 -19.52
N THR A 515 13.23 64.33 -18.45
CA THR A 515 12.78 65.72 -18.50
C THR A 515 13.46 66.57 -17.44
N ARG A 516 14.80 66.71 -17.55
CA ARG A 516 15.48 67.90 -17.01
C ARG A 516 15.24 69.10 -17.92
N SER A 517 13.98 69.52 -18.01
CA SER A 517 13.61 70.91 -18.23
C SER A 517 12.16 71.07 -17.79
N ALA A 518 11.96 71.92 -16.78
CA ALA A 518 10.69 72.54 -16.42
C ALA A 518 9.80 71.80 -15.39
N TRP A 519 9.79 72.37 -14.17
CA TRP A 519 8.75 72.38 -13.12
C TRP A 519 8.87 71.25 -12.08
N GLY A 520 8.83 71.51 -10.76
CA GLY A 520 8.37 72.69 -10.03
C GLY A 520 7.34 72.24 -8.98
N THR A 521 7.84 71.82 -7.82
CA THR A 521 7.15 71.56 -6.54
C THR A 521 5.67 71.98 -6.47
N ARG A 522 4.73 71.02 -6.61
CA ARG A 522 3.36 71.14 -6.07
C ARG A 522 2.64 69.79 -5.96
N SER A 523 2.16 69.53 -4.75
CA SER A 523 1.05 68.64 -4.37
C SER A 523 1.27 67.11 -4.28
N LEU A 524 1.47 66.64 -3.04
CA LEU A 524 1.26 65.25 -2.62
C LEU A 524 0.55 65.18 -1.24
N ALA A 525 -0.25 66.21 -0.94
CA ALA A 525 -0.90 66.38 0.37
C ALA A 525 -2.43 66.23 0.36
N GLU A 526 -3.07 65.93 -0.78
CA GLU A 526 -4.54 66.07 -0.88
C GLU A 526 -5.36 64.78 -0.77
N HIS A 527 -4.77 63.57 -0.71
CA HIS A 527 -5.56 62.32 -0.70
C HIS A 527 -5.26 61.29 0.40
N THR A 528 -4.57 61.66 1.49
CA THR A 528 -4.40 60.81 2.67
C THR A 528 -5.16 61.38 3.88
N PRO A 529 -6.15 60.68 4.46
CA PRO A 529 -6.76 61.14 5.71
C PRO A 529 -5.74 61.04 6.86
N PRO A 530 -5.74 62.00 7.82
CA PRO A 530 -4.71 62.08 8.84
C PRO A 530 -5.01 61.06 9.95
N LEU A 531 -4.17 60.04 10.07
CA LEU A 531 -3.96 59.33 11.33
C LEU A 531 -2.55 59.63 11.81
N CYS A 532 -2.36 60.88 12.28
CA CYS A 532 -1.25 61.22 13.15
C CYS A 532 -1.54 60.66 14.55
N LEU A 533 -1.18 59.41 14.79
CA LEU A 533 -0.89 58.93 16.15
C LEU A 533 0.63 59.01 16.33
N GLY A 534 1.06 60.05 17.04
CA GLY A 534 2.45 60.20 17.46
C GLY A 534 2.83 59.08 18.43
N PHE A 535 3.64 58.14 17.95
CA PHE A 535 4.46 57.29 18.80
C PHE A 535 5.92 57.67 18.55
N CYS A 536 6.50 58.42 19.47
CA CYS A 536 7.95 58.51 19.61
C CYS A 536 8.45 57.15 20.12
N LEU A 537 9.01 56.34 19.23
CA LEU A 537 9.84 55.21 19.64
C LEU A 537 11.27 55.73 19.77
N HIS A 538 11.74 55.81 21.00
CA HIS A 538 13.16 55.85 21.32
C HIS A 538 13.78 54.54 20.80
N GLU A 539 14.77 54.63 19.93
CA GLU A 539 15.66 53.51 19.62
C GLU A 539 16.53 53.22 20.85
N PRO A 540 16.55 51.98 21.37
CA PRO A 540 17.74 51.48 22.04
C PRO A 540 18.60 50.76 20.99
N ASP A 541 19.79 51.32 20.77
CA ASP A 541 20.95 50.56 20.31
C ASP A 541 21.19 49.43 21.32
N ASP A 542 20.83 48.21 20.96
CA ASP A 542 21.49 47.00 21.46
C ASP A 542 21.32 45.89 20.42
N GLY A 543 22.46 45.47 19.86
CA GLY A 543 22.53 44.22 19.14
C GLY A 543 22.18 43.07 20.08
N TYR A 544 21.32 42.15 19.64
CA TYR A 544 21.52 40.69 19.66
C TYR A 544 20.21 40.00 19.20
N ILE A 545 20.33 39.31 18.06
CA ILE A 545 19.95 37.91 17.79
C ILE A 545 18.47 37.45 17.66
N HIS A 546 18.28 36.63 16.62
CA HIS A 546 17.28 35.61 16.28
C HIS A 546 15.78 35.97 16.27
N LEU A 547 15.23 35.96 15.05
CA LEU A 547 14.27 34.94 14.65
C LEU A 547 14.49 34.50 13.20
#